data_AF-A0A8T5LVZ5-F1
#
_entry.id   AF-A0A8T5LVZ5-F1
#
_cell.length_a   1.000
_cell.length_b   1.000
_cell.length_c   1.000
_cell.angle_alpha   90.00
_cell.angle_beta   90.00
_cell.angle_gamma   90.00
#
_symmetry.space_group_name_H-M   'P 1'
#
loop_
_entity.id
_entity.type
_entity.pdbx_description
1 polymer ?
#
loop_
_entity_poly.entity_id
_entity_poly.type
_entity_poly.pdbx_seq_one_letter_code
_entity_poly.pdbx_strand_id
1 'polypeptide(L)'
;MNTQVNLRMPQKLLSSVKSYSDEHGFGSVQDFITETIREKLFDEPEITKGELELVKKLVEVSEKKKLYGTEKELFEKLRRK
;
A
#
# COMPACT_ATOMS: atom_id res chain seq x y z
N MET A 1 -0.79 29.76 3.42
CA MET A 1 0.39 29.97 4.28
C MET A 1 1.14 28.66 4.35
N ASN A 2 2.44 28.65 4.01
CA ASN A 2 3.26 27.45 4.19
C ASN A 2 3.85 27.46 5.60
N THR A 3 3.66 26.39 6.36
CA THR A 3 4.21 26.22 7.71
C THR A 3 5.49 25.42 7.62
N GLN A 4 6.60 25.97 8.14
CA GLN A 4 7.87 25.25 8.18
C GLN A 4 7.87 24.27 9.36
N VAL A 5 8.20 23.00 9.08
CA VAL A 5 8.38 21.95 10.10
C VAL A 5 9.87 21.63 10.23
N ASN A 6 10.42 21.77 11.44
CA ASN A 6 11.80 21.41 11.73
C ASN A 6 11.86 19.97 12.26
N LEU A 7 12.50 19.08 11.50
CA LEU A 7 12.65 17.66 11.83
C LEU A 7 14.10 17.35 12.21
N ARG A 8 14.29 16.60 13.30
CA ARG A 8 15.58 16.00 13.63
C ARG A 8 15.59 14.55 13.16
N MET A 9 16.58 14.18 12.36
CA MET A 9 16.73 12.83 11.82
C MET A 9 18.14 12.30 12.08
N PRO A 10 18.30 10.98 12.30
CA PRO A 10 19.62 10.35 12.32
C PRO A 10 20.37 10.59 11.00
N GLN A 11 21.69 10.75 11.05
CA GLN A 11 22.50 11.03 9.85
C GLN A 11 22.33 9.96 8.76
N LYS A 12 22.24 8.69 9.15
CA LYS A 12 21.99 7.58 8.21
C LYS A 12 20.67 7.73 7.46
N LEU A 13 19.62 8.19 8.15
CA LEU A 13 18.32 8.42 7.54
C LEU A 13 18.41 9.59 6.55
N LEU A 14 19.04 10.70 6.96
CA LEU A 14 19.21 11.85 6.08
C LEU A 14 20.00 11.49 4.81
N SER A 15 21.06 10.69 4.91
CA SER A 15 21.82 10.24 3.74
C SER A 15 20.97 9.39 2.80
N SER A 16 20.18 8.45 3.33
CA SER A 16 19.31 7.61 2.51
C SER A 16 18.20 8.40 1.84
N VAL A 17 17.59 9.35 2.55
CA VAL A 17 16.56 10.22 2.02
C VAL A 17 17.11 11.10 0.90
N LYS A 18 18.32 11.63 1.06
CA LYS A 18 18.98 12.43 0.03
C LYS A 18 19.26 11.62 -1.24
N SER A 19 19.83 10.41 -1.09
CA SER A 19 20.06 9.52 -2.25
C SER A 19 18.76 9.19 -2.97
N TYR A 20 17.72 8.83 -2.21
CA TYR A 20 16.42 8.49 -2.80
C TYR A 20 15.79 9.70 -3.52
N SER A 21 15.85 10.89 -2.92
CA SER A 21 15.29 12.11 -3.51
C SER A 21 15.97 12.46 -4.84
N ASP A 22 17.29 12.33 -4.89
CA ASP A 22 18.07 12.61 -6.09
C ASP A 22 17.80 11.58 -7.21
N GLU A 23 17.71 10.28 -6.86
CA GLU A 23 17.43 9.19 -7.81
C GLU A 23 16.03 9.27 -8.43
N HIS A 24 15.04 9.72 -7.67
CA HIS A 24 13.64 9.78 -8.09
C HIS A 24 13.22 11.16 -8.62
N GLY A 25 14.17 12.09 -8.78
CA GLY A 25 13.95 13.38 -9.44
C GLY A 25 13.21 14.42 -8.59
N PHE A 26 13.25 14.30 -7.26
CA PHE A 26 12.68 15.30 -6.36
C PHE A 26 13.56 16.57 -6.32
N GLY A 27 12.92 17.74 -6.21
CA GLY A 27 13.63 19.02 -6.16
C GLY A 27 14.45 19.22 -4.88
N SER A 28 14.03 18.60 -3.78
CA SER A 28 14.72 18.61 -2.50
C SER A 28 14.27 17.48 -1.57
N VAL A 29 15.02 17.26 -0.49
CA VAL A 29 14.62 16.38 0.62
C VAL A 29 13.29 16.83 1.25
N GLN A 30 13.02 18.13 1.31
CA GLN A 30 11.78 18.66 1.88
C GLN A 30 10.57 18.37 0.98
N ASP A 31 10.75 18.45 -0.34
CA ASP A 31 9.71 18.11 -1.31
C ASP A 31 9.37 16.62 -1.20
N PHE A 32 10.38 15.75 -1.17
CA PHE A 32 10.19 14.31 -0.98
C PHE A 32 9.42 13.98 0.31
N ILE A 33 9.82 14.58 1.44
CA ILE A 33 9.13 14.37 2.73
C ILE A 33 7.67 14.84 2.64
N THR A 34 7.43 15.98 1.99
CA THR A 34 6.09 16.55 1.86
C THR A 34 5.18 15.67 1.00
N GLU A 35 5.66 15.21 -0.15
CA GLU A 35 4.91 14.30 -1.02
C GLU A 35 4.67 12.95 -0.35
N THR A 36 5.66 12.38 0.32
CA THR A 36 5.50 11.13 1.07
C THR A 36 4.43 11.24 2.16
N ILE A 37 4.37 12.37 2.88
CA ILE A 37 3.33 12.62 3.87
C ILE A 37 1.97 12.81 3.19
N ARG A 38 1.93 13.50 2.05
CA ARG A 38 0.70 13.69 1.26
C ARG A 38 0.13 12.34 0.84
N GLU A 39 0.92 11.50 0.19
CA GLU A 39 0.53 10.17 -0.26
C GLU A 39 -0.09 9.38 0.89
N LYS A 40 0.60 9.32 2.05
CA LYS A 40 0.09 8.56 3.21
C LYS A 40 -1.20 9.10 3.82
N LEU A 41 -1.48 10.39 3.68
CA LEU A 41 -2.64 11.04 4.32
C LEU A 41 -3.83 11.19 3.39
N PHE A 42 -3.58 11.38 2.09
CA PHE A 42 -4.60 11.77 1.11
C PHE A 42 -4.79 10.75 0.00
N ASP A 43 -3.84 9.85 -0.26
CA ASP A 43 -4.10 8.76 -1.18
C ASP A 43 -4.95 7.71 -0.47
N GLU A 44 -6.13 7.46 -1.04
CA GLU A 44 -6.96 6.36 -0.61
C GLU A 44 -6.20 5.06 -0.91
N PRO A 45 -6.00 4.18 0.08
CA PRO A 45 -5.36 2.91 -0.18
C PRO A 45 -6.21 2.14 -1.20
N GLU A 46 -5.61 1.68 -2.29
CA GLU A 46 -6.28 0.87 -3.34
C GLU A 46 -7.01 -0.34 -2.74
N ILE A 47 -6.53 -0.82 -1.59
CA ILE A 47 -7.14 -1.90 -0.81
C ILE A 47 -7.40 -1.38 0.60
N THR A 48 -8.68 -1.27 0.93
CA THR A 48 -9.13 -0.90 2.27
C THR A 48 -8.80 -2.02 3.27
N LYS A 49 -8.68 -1.67 4.56
CA LYS A 49 -8.54 -2.67 5.64
C LYS A 49 -9.69 -3.68 5.64
N GLY A 50 -10.90 -3.23 5.28
CA GLY A 50 -12.09 -4.07 5.18
C GLY A 50 -11.96 -5.14 4.08
N GLU A 51 -11.44 -4.78 2.91
CA GLU A 51 -11.17 -5.73 1.83
C GLU A 51 -10.10 -6.74 2.22
N LEU A 52 -9.04 -6.29 2.89
CA LEU A 52 -8.01 -7.18 3.46
C LEU A 52 -8.57 -8.19 4.45
N GLU A 53 -9.47 -7.77 5.34
CA GLU A 53 -10.17 -8.67 6.26
C GLU A 53 -11.10 -9.64 5.53
N LEU A 54 -11.77 -9.17 4.48
CA LEU A 54 -12.69 -9.98 3.69
C LEU A 54 -11.92 -11.08 2.93
N VAL A 55 -10.77 -10.75 2.36
CA VAL A 55 -9.85 -11.72 1.73
C VAL A 55 -9.37 -12.74 2.77
N LYS A 56 -8.95 -12.31 3.96
CA LYS A 56 -8.54 -13.24 5.03
C LYS A 56 -9.67 -14.19 5.43
N LYS A 57 -10.88 -13.67 5.64
CA LYS A 57 -12.07 -14.49 5.96
C LYS A 57 -12.41 -15.46 4.83
N LEU A 58 -12.30 -15.05 3.56
CA LEU A 58 -12.51 -15.92 2.41
C LEU A 58 -11.49 -17.06 2.36
N VAL A 59 -10.22 -16.77 2.61
CA VAL A 59 -9.16 -17.79 2.67
C VAL A 59 -9.44 -18.78 3.79
N GLU A 60 -9.73 -18.30 5.00
CA GLU A 60 -10.06 -19.18 6.15
C GLU A 60 -11.28 -20.06 5.88
N VAL A 61 -12.34 -19.50 5.28
CA VAL A 61 -13.55 -20.27 4.93
C VAL A 61 -13.24 -21.29 3.85
N SER A 62 -12.41 -20.93 2.87
CA SER A 62 -12.02 -21.82 1.77
C SER A 62 -11.14 -22.97 2.26
N GLU A 63 -10.20 -22.72 3.17
CA GLU A 63 -9.39 -23.74 3.85
C GLU A 63 -10.29 -24.70 4.65
N LYS A 64 -11.13 -24.16 5.54
CA LYS A 64 -12.01 -24.95 6.42
C LYS A 64 -12.98 -25.83 5.63
N LYS A 65 -13.49 -25.33 4.50
CA LYS A 65 -14.44 -26.06 3.66
C LYS A 65 -13.79 -26.84 2.51
N LYS A 66 -12.45 -26.85 2.41
CA LYS A 66 -11.68 -27.45 1.29
C LYS A 66 -12.24 -27.02 -0.08
N LEU A 67 -12.56 -25.74 -0.23
CA LEU A 67 -13.21 -25.19 -1.44
C LEU A 67 -12.23 -24.92 -2.58
N TYR A 68 -10.98 -25.39 -2.48
CA TYR A 68 -10.02 -25.34 -3.57
C TYR A 68 -10.51 -26.25 -4.71
N GLY A 69 -11.06 -25.63 -5.74
CA GLY A 69 -11.43 -26.29 -6.98
C GLY A 69 -10.44 -25.97 -8.08
N THR A 70 -10.48 -26.75 -9.14
CA THR A 70 -9.77 -26.43 -10.39
C THR A 70 -10.48 -25.31 -11.14
N GLU A 71 -9.76 -24.63 -12.04
CA GLU A 71 -10.32 -23.56 -12.88
C GLU A 71 -11.58 -24.02 -13.64
N LYS A 72 -11.61 -25.27 -14.11
CA LYS A 72 -12.77 -25.90 -14.75
C LYS A 72 -14.00 -25.93 -13.84
N GLU A 73 -13.82 -26.33 -12.58
CA GLU A 73 -14.91 -26.42 -11.59
C GLU A 73 -15.44 -25.05 -11.19
N LEU A 74 -14.57 -24.04 -11.16
CA LEU A 74 -14.96 -22.65 -10.92
C LEU A 74 -15.84 -22.11 -12.06
N PHE A 75 -15.41 -22.30 -13.31
CA PHE A 75 -16.15 -21.85 -14.49
C PHE A 75 -17.49 -22.59 -14.67
N GLU A 76 -17.57 -23.88 -14.36
CA GLU A 76 -18.85 -24.60 -14.37
C GLU A 76 -19.83 -24.08 -13.32
N LYS A 77 -19.35 -23.72 -12.12
CA LYS A 77 -20.20 -23.14 -11.05
C LYS A 77 -20.64 -21.70 -11.35
N LEU A 78 -19.78 -20.88 -11.97
CA LEU A 78 -20.10 -19.50 -12.36
C LEU A 78 -21.04 -19.43 -13.57
N ARG A 79 -21.17 -20.50 -14.36
CA ARG A 79 -22.07 -20.59 -15.52
C ARG A 79 -23.56 -20.69 -15.19
N ARG A 80 -23.98 -20.50 -13.93
CA ARG A 80 -25.40 -20.46 -13.54
C ARG A 80 -25.77 -19.21 -12.73
N LYS A 81 -26.09 -18.14 -13.45
CA LYS A 81 -27.36 -17.41 -13.36
C LYS A 81 -27.53 -16.50 -14.57
#